data_AF-K2RU88-F1
#
_entry.id   AF-K2RU88-F1
#
_cell.length_a   1.000
_cell.length_b   1.000
_cell.length_c   1.000
_cell.angle_alpha   90.00
_cell.angle_beta   90.00
_cell.angle_gamma   90.00
#
_symmetry.space_group_name_H-M   'P 1'
#
loop_
_entity.id
_entity.type
_entity.pdbx_description
1 polymer ?
#
loop_
_entity_poly.entity_id
_entity_poly.type
_entity_poly.pdbx_seq_one_letter_code
_entity_poly.pdbx_strand_id
1 'polypeptide(L)'
;MPSGNSDSNASSVLKCNIPLICLSTIAIGIRLYTRLVIKKAIGLDDYLVTCAYVAGMVLFIACCVGTKFGLGYHFVAVSEGDFITFRKIQFLMQLSYIASFVASKLSFAALYLRVFPEQLFRRIIVSLSVLLVAEYIEETVVICLQCRPIQKLWQPTIDGSCMDLRTFYYVAFAVKLATDLTLFLLPIPALQRLQTSLGKKIGVLAMFSLGLL
;
A
#
# COMPACT_ATOMS: atom_id res chain seq x y z
N MET A 1 -9.90 25.05 17.75
CA MET A 1 -8.77 24.17 18.13
C MET A 1 -9.24 23.32 19.30
N PRO A 2 -9.40 22.00 19.17
CA PRO A 2 -9.77 21.18 20.31
C PRO A 2 -8.60 21.14 21.29
N SER A 3 -8.83 21.74 22.45
CA SER A 3 -7.97 21.78 23.62
C SER A 3 -7.77 20.38 24.22
N GLY A 4 -6.50 20.03 24.45
CA GLY A 4 -5.97 19.05 25.40
C GLY A 4 -6.89 17.91 25.87
N ASN A 5 -6.84 16.77 25.18
CA ASN A 5 -7.11 15.49 25.83
C ASN A 5 -6.11 14.43 25.39
N SER A 6 -5.64 13.67 26.37
CA SER A 6 -4.41 12.88 26.44
C SER A 6 -4.37 11.58 25.62
N ASP A 7 -5.45 11.28 24.87
CA ASP A 7 -5.65 9.99 24.18
C ASP A 7 -5.76 10.16 22.66
N SER A 8 -4.86 10.96 22.07
CA SER A 8 -4.78 11.10 20.61
C SER A 8 -3.69 10.21 20.03
N ASN A 9 -4.10 9.24 19.20
CA ASN A 9 -3.18 8.37 18.45
C ASN A 9 -2.53 9.09 17.25
N ALA A 10 -2.91 10.34 16.97
CA ALA A 10 -2.36 11.12 15.87
C ALA A 10 -0.84 11.29 15.97
N SER A 11 -0.33 11.51 17.20
CA SER A 11 1.11 11.64 17.44
C SER A 11 1.85 10.32 17.20
N SER A 12 1.25 9.17 17.56
CA SER A 12 1.79 7.84 17.31
C SER A 12 1.87 7.53 15.81
N VAL A 13 0.82 7.86 15.05
CA VAL A 13 0.78 7.68 13.58
C VAL A 13 1.91 8.45 12.89
N LEU A 14 2.17 9.69 13.31
CA LEU A 14 3.25 10.50 12.73
C LEU A 14 4.64 9.94 13.10
N LYS A 15 4.84 9.56 14.37
CA LYS A 15 6.11 9.01 14.85
C LYS A 15 6.53 7.74 14.11
N CYS A 16 5.59 6.88 13.74
CA CYS A 16 5.88 5.66 12.98
C CYS A 16 6.08 5.92 11.48
N ASN A 17 5.27 6.78 10.87
CA ASN A 17 5.29 6.96 9.41
C ASN A 17 6.46 7.81 8.90
N ILE A 18 6.90 8.83 9.64
CA ILE A 18 8.01 9.70 9.25
C ILE A 18 9.33 8.92 9.00
N PRO A 19 9.81 8.05 9.92
CA PRO A 19 11.05 7.31 9.67
C PRO A 19 10.90 6.32 8.50
N LEU A 20 9.74 5.67 8.38
CA LEU A 20 9.47 4.73 7.27
C LEU A 20 9.53 5.42 5.92
N ILE A 21 8.90 6.60 5.80
CA ILE A 21 8.91 7.33 4.54
C ILE A 21 10.32 7.83 4.21
N CYS A 22 11.07 8.35 5.19
CA CYS A 22 12.48 8.74 5.00
C CYS A 22 13.34 7.56 4.50
N LEU A 23 13.20 6.39 5.11
CA LEU A 23 13.91 5.19 4.69
C LEU A 23 13.52 4.77 3.26
N SER A 24 12.23 4.83 2.93
CA SER A 24 11.72 4.50 1.60
C SER A 24 12.27 5.46 0.53
N THR A 25 12.36 6.76 0.83
CA THR A 25 12.92 7.80 -0.05
C THR A 25 14.38 7.54 -0.35
N ILE A 26 15.17 7.18 0.66
CA ILE A 26 16.59 6.84 0.50
C ILE A 26 16.73 5.57 -0.35
N ALA A 27 15.95 4.52 -0.05
CA ALA A 27 15.99 3.26 -0.77
C ALA A 27 15.64 3.42 -2.26
N ILE A 28 14.57 4.16 -2.58
CA ILE A 28 14.17 4.41 -3.97
C ILE A 28 15.20 5.30 -4.68
N GLY A 29 15.79 6.28 -4.00
CA GLY A 29 16.86 7.12 -4.53
C GLY A 29 18.09 6.30 -4.93
N ILE A 30 18.58 5.43 -4.05
CA ILE A 30 19.71 4.52 -4.33
C ILE A 30 19.37 3.60 -5.50
N ARG A 31 18.14 3.07 -5.54
CA ARG A 31 17.68 2.17 -6.60
C ARG A 31 17.67 2.87 -7.96
N LEU A 32 17.06 4.04 -8.05
CA LEU A 32 17.00 4.84 -9.27
C LEU A 32 18.40 5.23 -9.74
N TYR A 33 19.27 5.69 -8.83
CA TYR A 33 20.67 5.98 -9.16
C TYR A 33 21.39 4.76 -9.74
N THR A 34 21.26 3.60 -9.09
CA THR A 34 21.88 2.36 -9.57
C THR A 34 21.36 1.94 -10.94
N ARG A 35 20.06 2.09 -11.21
CA ARG A 35 19.45 1.68 -12.48
C ARG A 35 19.77 2.65 -13.62
N LEU A 36 19.73 3.94 -13.36
CA LEU A 36 19.95 4.99 -14.36
C LEU A 36 21.43 5.20 -14.67
N VAL A 37 22.27 5.26 -13.63
CA VAL A 37 23.68 5.65 -13.76
C VAL A 37 24.60 4.44 -13.89
N ILE A 38 24.46 3.46 -13.00
CA ILE A 38 25.39 2.32 -12.94
C ILE A 38 25.04 1.26 -13.98
N LYS A 39 23.78 0.79 -13.99
CA LYS A 39 23.33 -0.30 -14.87
C LYS A 39 22.81 0.17 -16.23
N LYS A 40 22.45 1.46 -16.36
CA LYS A 40 21.86 2.07 -17.56
C LYS A 40 20.74 1.24 -18.18
N ALA A 41 19.92 0.60 -17.34
CA ALA A 41 18.87 -0.30 -17.77
C ALA A 41 17.68 -0.19 -16.81
N ILE A 42 16.56 0.31 -17.33
CA ILE A 42 15.31 0.46 -16.59
C ILE A 42 14.43 -0.75 -16.91
N GLY A 43 13.96 -1.43 -15.88
CA GLY A 43 12.98 -2.50 -16.01
C GLY A 43 11.56 -2.03 -15.70
N LEU A 44 10.57 -2.83 -16.08
CA LEU A 44 9.17 -2.61 -15.69
C LEU A 44 9.00 -2.61 -14.16
N ASP A 45 9.84 -3.39 -13.45
CA ASP A 45 9.90 -3.40 -11.99
C ASP A 45 10.27 -2.04 -11.38
N ASP A 46 11.10 -1.26 -12.07
CA ASP A 46 11.54 0.08 -11.62
C ASP A 46 10.42 1.12 -11.76
N TYR A 47 9.63 1.07 -12.84
CA TYR A 47 8.46 1.94 -13.00
C TYR A 47 7.40 1.66 -11.93
N LEU A 48 7.09 0.38 -11.69
CA LEU A 48 6.08 -0.02 -10.71
C LEU A 48 6.44 0.41 -9.29
N VAL A 49 7.71 0.25 -8.88
CA VAL A 49 8.13 0.68 -7.52
C VAL A 49 8.12 2.21 -7.39
N THR A 50 8.46 2.96 -8.45
CA THR A 50 8.35 4.41 -8.42
C THR A 50 6.89 4.86 -8.33
N CYS A 51 5.98 4.26 -9.09
CA CYS A 51 4.54 4.51 -8.97
C CYS A 51 4.04 4.20 -7.55
N ALA A 52 4.46 3.06 -6.99
CA ALA A 52 4.11 2.67 -5.62
C ALA A 52 4.57 3.70 -4.59
N TYR A 53 5.81 4.20 -4.72
CA TYR A 53 6.38 5.21 -3.85
C TYR A 53 5.65 6.55 -3.97
N VAL A 54 5.31 7.01 -5.19
CA VAL A 54 4.55 8.25 -5.38
C VAL A 54 3.17 8.15 -4.72
N ALA A 55 2.45 7.05 -4.93
CA ALA A 55 1.17 6.81 -4.27
C ALA A 55 1.32 6.74 -2.73
N GLY A 56 2.38 6.11 -2.24
CA GLY A 56 2.72 6.06 -0.82
C GLY A 56 3.03 7.44 -0.22
N MET A 57 3.68 8.32 -0.99
CA MET A 57 3.91 9.71 -0.59
C MET A 57 2.62 10.52 -0.51
N VAL A 58 1.70 10.35 -1.47
CA VAL A 58 0.38 10.97 -1.41
C VAL A 58 -0.37 10.51 -0.16
N LEU A 59 -0.34 9.20 0.13
CA LEU A 59 -0.92 8.64 1.36
C LEU A 59 -0.29 9.26 2.61
N PHE A 60 1.04 9.36 2.68
CA PHE A 60 1.75 9.96 3.82
C PHE A 60 1.34 11.42 4.04
N ILE A 61 1.31 12.22 2.98
CA ILE A 61 0.90 13.63 3.04
C ILE A 61 -0.56 13.71 3.49
N ALA A 62 -1.45 12.88 2.93
CA ALA A 62 -2.86 12.82 3.31
C ALA A 62 -3.03 12.45 4.79
N CYS A 63 -2.24 11.52 5.33
CA CYS A 63 -2.20 11.22 6.76
C CYS A 63 -1.78 12.45 7.59
N CYS A 64 -0.70 13.13 7.20
CA CYS A 64 -0.20 14.31 7.91
C CYS A 64 -1.19 15.47 7.91
N VAL A 65 -1.94 15.65 6.82
CA VAL A 65 -3.02 16.64 6.74
C VAL A 65 -4.21 16.17 7.57
N GLY A 66 -4.58 14.89 7.45
CA GLY A 66 -5.71 14.29 8.15
C GLY A 66 -5.62 14.40 9.66
N THR A 67 -4.43 14.33 10.27
CA THR A 67 -4.26 14.50 11.72
C THR A 67 -4.70 15.88 12.21
N LYS A 68 -4.66 16.91 11.35
CA LYS A 68 -5.16 18.26 11.66
C LYS A 68 -6.69 18.35 11.64
N PHE A 69 -7.35 17.42 10.93
CA PHE A 69 -8.81 17.38 10.74
C PHE A 69 -9.47 16.21 11.50
N GLY A 70 -8.79 15.64 12.51
CA GLY A 70 -9.37 14.63 13.40
C GLY A 70 -8.89 13.19 13.18
N LEU A 71 -7.97 12.92 12.25
CA LEU A 71 -7.36 11.58 12.11
C LEU A 71 -6.57 11.22 13.37
N GLY A 72 -6.93 10.10 14.01
CA GLY A 72 -6.32 9.66 15.27
C GLY A 72 -7.03 10.14 16.54
N TYR A 73 -8.15 10.86 16.41
CA TYR A 73 -9.07 11.20 17.49
C TYR A 73 -10.35 10.34 17.41
N HIS A 74 -11.06 10.16 18.53
CA HIS A 74 -12.37 9.51 18.51
C HIS A 74 -13.37 10.33 17.68
N PHE A 75 -14.21 9.65 16.89
CA PHE A 75 -15.18 10.27 15.96
C PHE A 75 -16.08 11.36 16.58
N VAL A 76 -16.30 11.31 17.90
CA VAL A 76 -17.13 12.26 18.65
C VAL A 76 -16.45 13.63 18.86
N ALA A 77 -15.13 13.72 18.71
CA ALA A 77 -14.36 14.94 19.00
C ALA A 77 -14.10 15.83 17.77
N VAL A 78 -14.62 15.46 16.58
CA VAL A 78 -14.40 16.21 15.33
C VAL A 78 -15.52 17.22 15.12
N SER A 79 -15.16 18.48 14.90
CA SER A 79 -16.12 19.54 14.57
C SER A 79 -16.87 19.21 13.28
N GLU A 80 -18.18 19.49 13.22
CA GLU A 80 -19.01 19.23 12.02
C GLU A 80 -18.45 19.91 10.76
N GLY A 81 -17.82 21.08 10.90
CA GLY A 81 -17.18 21.79 9.79
C GLY A 81 -15.93 21.08 9.23
N ASP A 82 -15.19 20.35 10.08
CA ASP A 82 -13.97 19.63 9.70
C ASP A 82 -14.27 18.22 9.15
N PHE A 83 -15.46 17.69 9.43
CA PHE A 83 -15.89 16.34 9.06
C PHE A 83 -15.90 16.11 7.54
N ILE A 84 -16.36 17.10 6.76
CA ILE A 84 -16.40 17.00 5.29
C ILE A 84 -14.98 16.85 4.73
N THR A 85 -14.06 17.69 5.21
CA THR A 85 -12.66 17.68 4.78
C THR A 85 -11.98 16.38 5.20
N PHE A 86 -12.23 15.93 6.42
CA PHE A 86 -11.76 14.65 6.92
C PHE A 86 -12.19 13.47 6.03
N ARG A 87 -13.48 13.40 5.65
CA ARG A 87 -13.99 12.34 4.77
C ARG A 87 -13.37 12.37 3.36
N LYS A 88 -13.15 13.56 2.80
CA LYS A 88 -12.44 13.72 1.52
C LYS A 88 -10.98 13.25 1.60
N ILE A 89 -10.29 13.55 2.70
CA ILE A 89 -8.93 13.08 2.94
C ILE A 89 -8.92 11.55 3.08
N GLN A 90 -9.85 10.95 3.83
CA GLN A 90 -9.94 9.49 3.94
C GLN A 90 -10.18 8.81 2.60
N PHE A 91 -11.02 9.38 1.74
CA PHE A 91 -11.25 8.87 0.39
C PHE A 91 -9.95 8.87 -0.43
N LEU A 92 -9.17 9.96 -0.39
CA LEU A 92 -7.86 10.04 -1.04
C LEU A 92 -6.86 9.03 -0.45
N MET A 93 -6.88 8.84 0.88
CA MET A 93 -6.04 7.85 1.55
C MET A 93 -6.34 6.43 1.06
N GLN A 94 -7.61 6.05 0.94
CA GLN A 94 -8.00 4.72 0.46
C GLN A 94 -7.51 4.45 -0.96
N LEU A 95 -7.72 5.40 -1.89
CA LEU A 95 -7.24 5.27 -3.28
C LEU A 95 -5.72 5.20 -3.38
N SER A 96 -5.02 6.05 -2.62
CA SER A 96 -3.56 6.08 -2.62
C SER A 96 -2.96 4.81 -1.99
N TYR A 97 -3.62 4.29 -0.96
CA TYR A 97 -3.24 3.04 -0.30
C TYR A 97 -3.32 1.86 -1.27
N ILE A 98 -4.46 1.63 -1.91
CA ILE A 98 -4.61 0.48 -2.80
C ILE A 98 -3.67 0.55 -4.02
N ALA A 99 -3.46 1.76 -4.55
CA ALA A 99 -2.49 2.00 -5.62
C ALA A 99 -1.05 1.66 -5.18
N SER A 100 -0.63 2.15 -4.02
CA SER A 100 0.71 1.89 -3.47
C SER A 100 0.92 0.40 -3.15
N PHE A 101 -0.09 -0.23 -2.54
CA PHE A 101 -0.07 -1.63 -2.14
C PHE A 101 0.08 -2.57 -3.34
N VAL A 102 -0.79 -2.45 -4.35
CA VAL A 102 -0.74 -3.31 -5.54
C VAL A 102 0.49 -3.04 -6.39
N ALA A 103 0.87 -1.78 -6.60
CA ALA A 103 2.06 -1.45 -7.38
C ALA A 103 3.35 -2.00 -6.73
N SER A 104 3.44 -1.98 -5.40
CA SER A 104 4.57 -2.59 -4.67
C SER A 104 4.66 -4.08 -4.94
N LYS A 105 3.55 -4.82 -4.78
CA LYS A 105 3.49 -6.26 -5.04
C LYS A 105 3.77 -6.63 -6.49
N LEU A 106 3.25 -5.84 -7.44
CA LEU A 106 3.54 -6.03 -8.87
C LEU A 106 5.02 -5.79 -9.19
N SER A 107 5.69 -4.84 -8.53
CA SER A 107 7.14 -4.65 -8.68
C SER A 107 7.92 -5.88 -8.21
N PHE A 108 7.54 -6.47 -7.06
CA PHE A 108 8.11 -7.74 -6.59
C PHE A 108 7.86 -8.90 -7.56
N ALA A 109 6.63 -9.05 -8.04
CA ALA A 109 6.28 -10.07 -9.02
C ALA A 109 7.10 -9.93 -10.31
N ALA A 110 7.25 -8.71 -10.83
CA ALA A 110 8.08 -8.42 -12.00
C ALA A 110 9.56 -8.76 -11.77
N LEU A 111 10.10 -8.45 -10.58
CA LEU A 111 11.45 -8.83 -10.19
C LEU A 111 11.61 -10.37 -10.16
N TYR A 112 10.64 -11.09 -9.62
CA TYR A 112 10.65 -12.55 -9.54
C TYR A 112 10.62 -13.20 -10.92
N LEU A 113 9.81 -12.70 -11.86
CA LEU A 113 9.79 -13.18 -13.25
C LEU A 113 11.13 -12.98 -13.97
N ARG A 114 11.93 -11.99 -13.54
CA ARG A 114 13.26 -11.71 -14.10
C ARG A 114 14.35 -12.59 -13.49
N VAL A 115 14.24 -12.91 -12.20
CA VAL A 115 15.28 -13.65 -11.46
C VAL A 115 15.13 -15.16 -11.64
N PHE A 116 13.91 -15.68 -11.65
CA PHE A 116 13.65 -17.12 -11.66
C PHE A 116 13.16 -17.59 -13.04
N PRO A 117 13.93 -18.46 -13.73
CA PRO A 117 13.57 -18.93 -15.08
C PRO A 117 12.57 -20.09 -15.09
N GLU A 118 12.28 -20.71 -13.94
CA GLU A 118 11.44 -21.91 -13.83
C GLU A 118 10.00 -21.65 -14.32
N GLN A 119 9.49 -22.50 -15.22
CA GLN A 119 8.20 -22.27 -15.88
C GLN A 119 7.00 -22.30 -14.93
N LEU A 120 6.98 -23.23 -13.96
CA LEU A 120 5.88 -23.32 -13.00
C LEU A 120 5.85 -22.09 -12.09
N PHE A 121 7.00 -21.70 -11.55
CA PHE A 121 7.16 -20.46 -10.78
C PHE A 121 6.67 -19.23 -11.55
N ARG A 122 7.06 -19.11 -12.83
CA ARG A 122 6.62 -17.99 -13.68
C ARG A 122 5.10 -17.99 -13.90
N ARG A 123 4.47 -19.15 -14.13
CA ARG A 123 3.02 -19.26 -14.26
C ARG A 123 2.31 -18.79 -12.98
N ILE A 124 2.78 -19.23 -11.82
CA ILE A 124 2.20 -18.83 -10.53
C ILE A 124 2.29 -17.31 -10.34
N ILE A 125 3.46 -16.71 -10.61
CA ILE A 125 3.65 -15.26 -10.47
C ILE A 125 2.80 -14.46 -11.47
N VAL A 126 2.64 -14.93 -12.72
CA VAL A 126 1.76 -14.27 -13.68
C VAL A 126 0.31 -14.33 -13.21
N SER A 127 -0.18 -15.50 -12.76
CA SER A 127 -1.53 -15.63 -12.21
C SER A 127 -1.75 -14.71 -11.01
N LEU A 128 -0.76 -14.61 -10.12
CA LEU A 128 -0.79 -13.72 -8.97
C LEU A 128 -0.80 -12.24 -9.38
N SER A 129 -0.06 -11.88 -10.43
CA SER A 129 -0.05 -10.50 -10.96
C SER A 129 -1.42 -10.11 -11.52
N VAL A 130 -2.11 -11.03 -12.20
CA VAL A 130 -3.48 -10.81 -12.68
C VAL A 130 -4.44 -10.62 -11.51
N LEU A 131 -4.33 -11.44 -10.47
CA LEU A 131 -5.14 -11.31 -9.25
C LEU A 131 -4.94 -9.93 -8.58
N LEU A 132 -3.69 -9.48 -8.45
CA LEU A 132 -3.36 -8.17 -7.87
C LEU A 132 -3.97 -7.00 -8.66
N VAL A 133 -3.96 -7.08 -10.00
CA VAL A 133 -4.60 -6.06 -10.85
C VAL A 133 -6.13 -6.11 -10.68
N ALA A 134 -6.71 -7.30 -10.55
CA ALA A 134 -8.14 -7.45 -10.28
C ALA A 134 -8.52 -6.85 -8.92
N GLU A 135 -7.74 -7.12 -7.86
CA GLU A 135 -7.91 -6.50 -6.53
C GLU A 135 -7.88 -4.97 -6.60
N TYR A 136 -6.93 -4.40 -7.35
CA TYR A 136 -6.84 -2.94 -7.53
C TYR A 136 -8.11 -2.36 -8.16
N ILE A 137 -8.57 -2.97 -9.25
CA ILE A 137 -9.76 -2.50 -9.97
C ILE A 137 -11.00 -2.63 -9.08
N GLU A 138 -11.16 -3.78 -8.47
CA GLU A 138 -12.29 -4.12 -7.61
C GLU A 138 -12.43 -3.13 -6.44
N GLU A 139 -11.38 -2.96 -5.64
CA GLU A 139 -11.42 -2.07 -4.48
C GLU A 139 -11.51 -0.59 -4.89
N THR A 140 -10.90 -0.18 -6.01
CA THR A 140 -11.06 1.18 -6.54
C THR A 140 -12.50 1.46 -6.93
N VAL A 141 -13.16 0.49 -7.58
CA VAL A 141 -14.58 0.59 -7.95
C VAL A 141 -15.45 0.66 -6.70
N VAL A 142 -15.19 -0.18 -5.70
CA VAL A 142 -15.91 -0.13 -4.41
C VAL A 142 -15.76 1.23 -3.74
N ILE A 143 -14.54 1.76 -3.63
CA ILE A 143 -14.27 3.08 -3.03
C ILE A 143 -15.03 4.17 -3.79
N CYS A 144 -14.93 4.20 -5.11
CA CYS A 144 -15.59 5.23 -5.94
C CYS A 144 -17.13 5.14 -5.89
N LEU A 145 -17.67 3.95 -5.63
CA LEU A 145 -19.10 3.67 -5.73
C LEU A 145 -19.76 3.35 -4.39
N GLN A 146 -19.04 3.50 -3.26
CA GLN A 146 -19.52 3.13 -1.93
C GLN A 146 -20.77 3.88 -1.46
N CYS A 147 -21.03 5.05 -2.02
CA CYS A 147 -22.25 5.83 -1.76
C CYS A 147 -22.91 6.26 -3.08
N ARG A 148 -24.24 6.39 -3.02
CA ARG A 148 -25.11 6.86 -4.10
C ARG A 148 -26.01 7.98 -3.56
N PRO A 149 -25.78 9.27 -3.91
CA PRO A 149 -24.63 9.79 -4.69
C PRO A 149 -23.34 9.79 -3.87
N ILE A 150 -22.16 9.86 -4.52
CA ILE A 150 -20.86 9.82 -3.84
C ILE A 150 -20.70 10.97 -2.82
N GLN A 151 -21.38 12.09 -3.06
CA GLN A 151 -21.43 13.25 -2.19
C GLN A 151 -21.94 12.92 -0.78
N LYS A 152 -22.80 11.91 -0.64
CA LYS A 152 -23.31 11.46 0.66
C LYS A 152 -22.20 10.96 1.59
N LEU A 153 -21.07 10.53 1.04
CA LEU A 153 -19.92 10.07 1.82
C LEU A 153 -19.37 11.15 2.76
N TRP A 154 -19.29 12.40 2.28
CA TRP A 154 -18.79 13.52 3.06
C TRP A 154 -19.90 14.41 3.62
N GLN A 155 -21.09 14.40 3.03
CA GLN A 155 -22.27 15.14 3.50
C GLN A 155 -23.41 14.17 3.83
N PRO A 156 -23.54 13.71 5.08
CA PRO A 156 -24.51 12.68 5.46
C PRO A 156 -25.98 13.15 5.35
N THR A 157 -26.21 14.47 5.31
CA THR A 157 -27.54 15.09 5.14
C THR A 157 -28.11 14.95 3.73
N ILE A 158 -27.30 14.58 2.74
CA ILE A 158 -27.77 14.35 1.36
C ILE A 158 -28.54 13.02 1.32
N ASP A 159 -29.71 13.01 0.68
CA ASP A 159 -30.49 11.80 0.45
C ASP A 159 -29.75 10.78 -0.41
N GLY A 160 -29.93 9.50 -0.07
CA GLY A 160 -29.23 8.40 -0.73
C GLY A 160 -28.82 7.29 0.23
N SER A 161 -28.03 6.34 -0.27
CA SER A 161 -27.57 5.18 0.50
C SER A 161 -26.06 4.94 0.34
N CYS A 162 -25.47 4.30 1.34
CA CYS A 162 -24.08 3.85 1.31
C CYS A 162 -24.02 2.36 1.62
N MET A 163 -23.07 1.65 1.01
CA MET A 163 -22.86 0.22 1.23
C MET A 163 -22.21 -0.02 2.59
N ASP A 164 -22.59 -1.11 3.28
CA ASP A 164 -21.83 -1.60 4.42
C ASP A 164 -20.63 -2.42 3.94
N LEU A 165 -19.45 -1.80 4.02
CA LEU A 165 -18.20 -2.39 3.53
C LEU A 165 -17.48 -3.24 4.59
N ARG A 166 -18.09 -3.50 5.75
CA ARG A 166 -17.42 -4.25 6.83
C ARG A 166 -16.99 -5.64 6.38
N THR A 167 -17.91 -6.45 5.88
CA THR A 167 -17.62 -7.82 5.41
C THR A 167 -16.66 -7.80 4.23
N PHE A 168 -16.83 -6.83 3.33
CA PHE A 168 -15.95 -6.62 2.20
C PHE A 168 -14.49 -6.44 2.65
N TYR A 169 -14.22 -5.54 3.59
CA TYR A 169 -12.86 -5.31 4.08
C TYR A 169 -12.27 -6.50 4.84
N TYR A 170 -13.08 -7.29 5.56
CA TYR A 170 -12.59 -8.53 6.19
C TYR A 170 -12.12 -9.56 5.16
N VAL A 171 -12.90 -9.76 4.09
CA VAL A 171 -12.53 -10.68 3.01
C VAL A 171 -11.32 -10.14 2.26
N ALA A 172 -11.31 -8.85 1.90
CA ALA A 172 -10.19 -8.21 1.23
C ALA A 172 -8.90 -8.32 2.05
N PHE A 173 -8.97 -8.15 3.38
CA PHE A 173 -7.82 -8.35 4.26
C PHE A 173 -7.29 -9.80 4.20
N ALA A 174 -8.18 -10.80 4.26
CA ALA A 174 -7.78 -12.20 4.17
C ALA A 174 -7.10 -12.52 2.82
N VAL A 175 -7.63 -12.00 1.71
CA VAL A 175 -7.06 -12.18 0.37
C VAL A 175 -5.70 -11.48 0.28
N LYS A 176 -5.59 -10.23 0.75
CA LYS A 176 -4.32 -9.48 0.78
C LYS A 176 -3.24 -10.23 1.56
N LEU A 177 -3.60 -10.78 2.73
CA LEU A 177 -2.70 -11.61 3.52
C LEU A 177 -2.28 -12.88 2.78
N ALA A 178 -3.22 -13.56 2.12
CA ALA A 178 -2.93 -14.76 1.33
C ALA A 178 -1.97 -14.47 0.17
N THR A 179 -2.13 -13.33 -0.52
CA THR A 179 -1.20 -12.94 -1.60
C THR A 179 0.18 -12.58 -1.06
N ASP A 180 0.27 -11.96 0.12
CA ASP A 180 1.55 -11.71 0.80
C ASP A 180 2.26 -13.01 1.19
N LEU A 181 1.54 -13.94 1.82
CA LEU A 181 2.10 -15.26 2.16
C LEU A 181 2.54 -16.03 0.91
N THR A 182 1.79 -15.91 -0.19
CA THR A 182 2.18 -16.55 -1.45
C THR A 182 3.46 -15.94 -2.00
N LEU A 183 3.57 -14.62 -2.09
CA LEU A 183 4.82 -13.95 -2.52
C LEU A 183 5.99 -14.30 -1.61
N PHE A 184 5.75 -14.44 -0.32
CA PHE A 184 6.75 -14.80 0.68
C PHE A 184 7.25 -16.24 0.55
N LEU A 185 6.34 -17.22 0.46
CA LEU A 185 6.67 -18.63 0.48
C LEU A 185 7.22 -19.13 -0.86
N LEU A 186 6.75 -18.56 -1.98
CA LEU A 186 7.07 -19.07 -3.33
C LEU A 186 8.58 -19.13 -3.66
N PRO A 187 9.42 -18.14 -3.35
CA PRO A 187 10.86 -18.20 -3.66
C PRO A 187 11.66 -19.11 -2.72
N ILE A 188 11.14 -19.51 -1.56
CA ILE A 188 11.92 -20.28 -0.56
C ILE A 188 12.42 -21.61 -1.14
N PRO A 189 11.58 -22.47 -1.75
CA PRO A 189 12.04 -23.72 -2.35
C PRO A 189 12.95 -23.50 -3.56
N ALA A 190 12.67 -22.47 -4.37
CA ALA A 190 13.49 -22.12 -5.54
C ALA A 190 14.90 -21.65 -5.13
N LEU A 191 15.02 -20.89 -4.04
CA LEU A 191 16.28 -20.41 -3.49
C LEU A 191 17.10 -21.50 -2.81
N GLN A 192 16.47 -22.55 -2.27
CA GLN A 192 17.19 -23.71 -1.72
C GLN A 192 17.89 -24.52 -2.83
N ARG A 193 17.33 -24.53 -4.04
CA ARG A 193 17.89 -25.24 -5.21
C ARG A 193 18.95 -24.44 -5.96
N LEU A 194 18.92 -23.11 -5.88
CA LEU A 194 19.84 -22.23 -6.58
C LEU A 194 21.08 -21.95 -5.71
N GLN A 195 22.28 -22.36 -6.17
CA GLN A 195 23.58 -22.10 -5.52
C GLN A 195 23.88 -20.58 -5.49
N THR A 196 23.19 -19.84 -4.64
CA THR A 196 23.31 -18.40 -4.49
C THR A 196 24.21 -18.05 -3.30
N SER A 197 25.03 -17.00 -3.45
CA SER A 197 25.90 -16.51 -2.39
C SER A 197 25.09 -16.07 -1.17
N LEU A 198 25.64 -16.30 0.03
CA LEU A 198 24.98 -16.05 1.32
C LEU A 198 24.35 -14.63 1.41
N GLY A 199 25.00 -13.63 0.81
CA GLY A 199 24.50 -12.24 0.77
C GLY A 199 23.19 -12.04 0.02
N LYS A 200 22.92 -12.81 -1.06
CA LYS A 200 21.61 -12.76 -1.75
C LYS A 200 20.52 -13.43 -0.91
N LYS A 201 20.87 -14.49 -0.18
CA LYS A 201 20.01 -15.18 0.78
C LYS A 201 19.60 -14.27 1.94
N ILE A 202 20.57 -13.52 2.49
CA ILE A 202 20.35 -12.55 3.57
C ILE A 202 19.53 -11.35 3.07
N GLY A 203 19.81 -10.81 1.88
CA GLY A 203 19.03 -9.70 1.32
C GLY A 203 17.56 -10.08 1.12
N VAL A 204 17.31 -11.30 0.67
CA VAL A 204 15.95 -11.84 0.54
C VAL A 204 15.28 -12.02 1.91
N LEU A 205 15.98 -12.58 2.91
CA LEU A 205 15.50 -12.68 4.30
C LEU A 205 15.22 -11.31 4.95
N ALA A 206 16.05 -10.31 4.69
CA ALA A 206 15.87 -8.95 5.21
C ALA A 206 14.68 -8.23 4.56
N MET A 207 14.47 -8.41 3.25
CA MET A 207 13.25 -7.93 2.59
C MET A 207 12.00 -8.62 3.15
N PHE A 208 12.11 -9.89 3.55
CA PHE A 208 11.01 -10.64 4.15
C PHE A 208 10.63 -10.18 5.56
N SER A 209 11.59 -9.87 6.42
CA SER A 209 11.29 -9.35 7.77
C SER A 209 10.59 -7.99 7.74
N LEU A 210 10.79 -7.20 6.69
CA LEU A 210 10.20 -5.87 6.52
C LEU A 210 8.80 -5.88 5.90
N GLY A 211 8.42 -6.93 5.15
CA GLY A 211 7.10 -7.05 4.54
C GLY A 211 6.04 -7.72 5.44
N LEU A 212 6.46 -8.36 6.53
CA LEU A 212 5.59 -9.07 7.48
C LEU A 212 5.29 -8.23 8.75
N LEU A 213 5.91 -7.05 8.88
CA LEU A 213 5.73 -6.07 9.94
C LEU A 213 4.80 -4.94 9.46
#